data_AF-A0A7Z7N955-F1
#
_entry.id   AF-A0A7Z7N955-F1
#
_cell.length_a   1.000
_cell.length_b   1.000
_cell.length_c   1.000
_cell.angle_alpha   90.00
_cell.angle_beta   90.00
_cell.angle_gamma   90.00
#
_symmetry.space_group_name_H-M   'P 1'
#
loop_
_entity.id
_entity.type
_entity.pdbx_description
1 polymer ?
#
loop_
_entity_poly.entity_id
_entity_poly.type
_entity_poly.pdbx_seq_one_letter_code
_entity_poly.pdbx_strand_id
1 'polypeptide(L)'
;MNRRAIGIDGPLTLHECGFRAELERRGYGPDAVRWRVRQLRALNRWLGDHRLGVRDVDADCIGELVSARQRAGRSTLVSVANFSLLLAYLREIGVVPPEVPRSDPAGELLRRYRDFLILERGLSESSIATYLLVAERFWCDVLNRHADPAQLSATEVTEYMVAVCGCFSIGWSKKTVTALASLLRFLHVSGTIPTNLVAALPKVAGHRPGLAPAVSEDELRRMLAACDRSSDVGLRDYAILTALWRLGLRAARWPT
;
A
#
# COMPACT_ATOMS: atom_id res chain seq x y z
N MET A 1 -35.59 27.24 -19.28
CA MET A 1 -35.67 26.18 -20.32
C MET A 1 -35.11 26.75 -21.62
N ASN A 2 -33.87 26.43 -21.98
CA ASN A 2 -33.33 26.77 -23.32
C ASN A 2 -32.26 25.73 -23.69
N ARG A 3 -32.71 24.63 -24.31
CA ARG A 3 -31.87 23.67 -25.02
C ARG A 3 -31.56 24.28 -26.39
N ARG A 4 -30.30 24.61 -26.68
CA ARG A 4 -29.87 25.00 -28.03
C ARG A 4 -28.68 24.17 -28.48
N ALA A 5 -28.93 23.43 -29.57
CA ALA A 5 -28.02 22.91 -30.58
C ALA A 5 -26.85 22.02 -30.11
N ILE A 6 -27.13 20.73 -29.92
CA ILE A 6 -26.14 19.65 -30.00
C ILE A 6 -26.04 19.26 -31.47
N GLY A 7 -24.99 19.71 -32.14
CA GLY A 7 -24.69 19.34 -33.52
C GLY A 7 -23.25 18.84 -33.63
N ILE A 8 -23.08 17.51 -33.65
CA ILE A 8 -21.94 16.74 -34.22
C ILE A 8 -20.54 16.98 -33.62
N ASP A 9 -20.36 18.04 -32.84
CA ASP A 9 -19.10 18.44 -32.23
C ASP A 9 -19.20 18.27 -30.72
N GLY A 10 -18.37 17.38 -30.16
CA GLY A 10 -18.33 17.12 -28.73
C GLY A 10 -17.98 18.37 -27.90
N PRO A 11 -18.06 18.27 -26.56
CA PRO A 11 -17.96 19.44 -25.67
C PRO A 11 -16.57 20.10 -25.67
N LEU A 12 -15.56 19.50 -26.30
CA LEU A 12 -14.19 20.01 -26.37
C LEU A 12 -13.83 20.65 -27.73
N THR A 13 -14.77 20.74 -28.68
CA THR A 13 -14.47 21.24 -30.04
C THR A 13 -13.83 22.63 -30.06
N LEU A 14 -14.27 23.54 -29.18
CA LEU A 14 -13.74 24.91 -29.11
C LEU A 14 -12.30 24.99 -28.54
N HIS A 15 -11.79 23.93 -27.91
CA HIS A 15 -10.48 23.93 -27.25
C HIS A 15 -9.35 23.42 -28.14
N GLU A 16 -9.64 22.93 -29.36
CA GLU A 16 -8.62 22.39 -30.25
C GLU A 16 -7.60 23.45 -30.69
N CYS A 17 -8.06 24.63 -31.09
CA CYS A 17 -7.18 25.73 -31.52
C CYS A 17 -6.28 26.22 -30.38
N GLY A 18 -6.83 26.38 -29.18
CA GLY A 18 -6.06 26.77 -28.00
C GLY A 18 -5.01 25.73 -27.61
N PHE A 19 -5.37 24.44 -27.64
CA PHE A 19 -4.43 23.38 -27.32
C PHE A 19 -3.28 23.29 -28.32
N ARG A 20 -3.57 23.48 -29.62
CA ARG A 20 -2.54 23.56 -30.66
C ARG A 20 -1.57 24.71 -30.40
N ALA A 21 -2.09 25.92 -30.17
CA ALA A 21 -1.27 27.10 -29.91
C ALA A 21 -0.38 26.91 -28.67
N GLU A 22 -0.90 26.25 -27.63
CA GLU A 22 -0.15 25.94 -26.42
C GLU A 22 0.99 24.94 -26.68
N LEU A 23 0.75 23.91 -27.48
CA LEU A 23 1.80 22.96 -27.86
C LEU A 23 2.90 23.63 -28.69
N GLU A 24 2.52 24.50 -29.62
CA GLU A 24 3.48 25.28 -30.41
C GLU A 24 4.30 26.23 -29.51
N ARG A 25 3.65 26.90 -28.55
CA ARG A 25 4.32 27.76 -27.54
C ARG A 25 5.32 26.99 -26.67
N ARG A 26 5.02 25.73 -26.34
CA ARG A 26 5.93 24.84 -25.58
C ARG A 26 7.05 24.23 -26.44
N GLY A 27 7.12 24.56 -27.74
CA GLY A 27 8.19 24.12 -28.64
C GLY A 27 7.98 22.72 -29.23
N TYR A 28 6.76 22.16 -29.19
CA TYR A 28 6.49 20.87 -29.84
C TYR A 28 6.55 21.00 -31.36
N GLY A 29 7.25 20.07 -32.02
CA GLY A 29 7.33 20.01 -33.48
C GLY A 29 5.97 19.68 -34.13
N PRO A 30 5.78 20.01 -35.44
CA PRO A 30 4.49 19.88 -36.12
C PRO A 30 3.86 18.47 -36.05
N ASP A 31 4.69 17.42 -36.09
CA ASP A 31 4.25 16.03 -36.04
C ASP A 31 3.74 15.65 -34.64
N ALA A 32 4.43 16.11 -33.60
CA ALA A 32 4.01 15.94 -32.21
C ALA A 32 2.71 16.70 -31.93
N VAL A 33 2.57 17.92 -32.45
CA VAL A 33 1.32 18.71 -32.36
C VAL A 33 0.16 17.94 -33.00
N ARG A 34 0.33 17.44 -34.23
CA ARG A 34 -0.73 16.66 -34.91
C ARG A 34 -1.10 15.42 -34.11
N TRP A 35 -0.13 14.70 -33.54
CA TRP A 35 -0.39 13.51 -32.74
C TRP A 35 -1.13 13.85 -31.42
N ARG A 36 -0.75 14.93 -30.74
CA ARG A 36 -1.39 15.39 -29.49
C ARG A 36 -2.82 15.90 -29.74
N VAL A 37 -3.07 16.62 -30.83
CA VAL A 37 -4.43 17.05 -31.23
C VAL A 37 -5.33 15.84 -31.49
N ARG A 38 -4.80 14.71 -32.00
CA ARG A 38 -5.60 13.47 -32.12
C ARG A 38 -6.09 12.93 -30.78
N GLN A 39 -5.39 13.19 -29.68
CA GLN A 39 -5.82 12.82 -28.34
C GLN A 39 -7.05 13.62 -27.92
N LEU A 40 -7.02 14.93 -28.16
CA LEU A 40 -8.15 15.82 -27.91
C LEU A 40 -9.37 15.37 -28.72
N ARG A 41 -9.20 15.11 -30.01
CA ARG A 41 -10.28 14.63 -30.87
C ARG A 41 -10.84 13.27 -30.44
N ALA A 42 -9.98 12.36 -29.97
CA ALA A 42 -10.39 11.06 -29.47
C ALA A 42 -11.24 11.20 -28.19
N LEU A 43 -10.81 12.06 -27.25
CA LEU A 43 -11.58 12.37 -26.05
C LEU A 43 -12.89 13.10 -26.41
N ASN A 44 -12.84 14.09 -27.29
CA ASN A 44 -14.03 14.85 -27.72
C ASN A 44 -15.11 13.94 -28.32
N ARG A 45 -14.70 12.99 -29.17
CA ARG A 45 -15.60 12.01 -29.76
C ARG A 45 -16.18 11.08 -28.69
N TRP A 46 -15.35 10.58 -27.78
CA TRP A 46 -15.81 9.72 -26.68
C TRP A 46 -16.90 10.40 -25.85
N LEU A 47 -16.67 11.65 -25.46
CA LEU A 47 -17.64 12.45 -24.70
C LEU A 47 -18.94 12.66 -25.49
N GLY A 48 -18.84 12.95 -26.79
CA GLY A 48 -20.01 13.05 -27.67
C GLY A 48 -20.82 11.75 -27.77
N ASP A 49 -20.13 10.63 -28.02
CA ASP A 49 -20.75 9.31 -28.19
C ASP A 49 -21.45 8.83 -26.91
N HIS A 50 -20.91 9.17 -25.73
CA HIS A 50 -21.44 8.76 -24.43
C HIS A 50 -22.30 9.84 -23.75
N ARG A 51 -22.53 10.98 -24.44
CA ARG A 51 -23.27 12.15 -23.93
C ARG A 51 -22.72 12.67 -22.59
N LEU A 52 -21.41 12.58 -22.40
CA LEU A 52 -20.68 13.07 -21.24
C LEU A 52 -20.28 14.54 -21.44
N GLY A 53 -20.30 15.32 -20.37
CA GLY A 53 -19.82 16.69 -20.33
C GLY A 53 -18.35 16.79 -19.92
N VAL A 54 -17.78 18.00 -20.03
CA VAL A 54 -16.41 18.27 -19.57
C VAL A 54 -16.19 18.02 -18.06
N ARG A 55 -17.28 18.03 -17.27
CA ARG A 55 -17.24 17.78 -15.83
C ARG A 55 -17.12 16.29 -15.48
N ASP A 56 -17.45 15.42 -16.42
CA ASP A 56 -17.40 13.96 -16.26
C ASP A 56 -16.02 13.40 -16.65
N VAL A 57 -15.08 14.28 -17.02
CA VAL A 57 -13.71 13.89 -17.39
C VAL A 57 -12.89 13.65 -16.12
N ASP A 58 -12.88 12.41 -15.66
CA ASP A 58 -12.06 11.91 -14.57
C ASP A 58 -11.19 10.71 -15.00
N ALA A 59 -10.49 10.07 -14.04
CA ALA A 59 -9.63 8.93 -14.34
C ALA A 59 -10.42 7.68 -14.80
N ASP A 60 -11.70 7.51 -14.43
CA ASP A 60 -12.53 6.39 -14.88
C ASP A 60 -12.96 6.62 -16.32
N CYS A 61 -13.42 7.83 -16.66
CA CYS A 61 -13.76 8.20 -18.03
C CYS A 61 -12.59 7.95 -19.00
N ILE A 62 -11.36 8.30 -18.61
CA ILE A 62 -10.18 8.06 -19.47
C ILE A 62 -9.81 6.58 -19.52
N GLY A 63 -9.97 5.85 -18.41
CA GLY A 63 -9.80 4.40 -18.36
C GLY A 63 -10.78 3.66 -19.28
N GLU A 64 -12.05 4.07 -19.28
CA GLU A 64 -13.10 3.52 -20.14
C GLU A 64 -12.84 3.79 -21.62
N LEU A 65 -12.45 5.02 -21.98
CA LEU A 65 -12.03 5.38 -23.33
C LEU A 65 -10.88 4.47 -23.81
N VAL A 66 -9.83 4.35 -23.00
CA VAL A 66 -8.68 3.50 -23.32
C VAL A 66 -9.11 2.04 -23.51
N SER A 67 -9.93 1.52 -22.60
CA SER A 67 -10.42 0.13 -22.65
C SER A 67 -11.30 -0.12 -23.88
N ALA A 68 -12.17 0.83 -24.24
CA ALA A 68 -12.99 0.74 -25.45
C ALA A 68 -12.15 0.72 -26.73
N ARG A 69 -11.08 1.50 -26.77
CA ARG A 69 -10.14 1.52 -27.90
C ARG A 69 -9.37 0.21 -28.03
N GLN A 70 -8.93 -0.37 -26.91
CA GLN A 70 -8.28 -1.68 -26.88
C GLN A 70 -9.22 -2.77 -27.39
N ARG A 71 -10.47 -2.80 -26.91
CA ARG A 71 -11.51 -3.75 -27.37
C ARG A 71 -11.81 -3.62 -28.86
N ALA A 72 -11.72 -2.41 -29.41
CA ALA A 72 -11.86 -2.15 -30.85
C ALA A 72 -10.59 -2.46 -31.68
N GLY A 73 -9.59 -3.13 -31.09
CA GLY A 73 -8.37 -3.54 -31.79
C GLY A 73 -7.43 -2.40 -32.19
N ARG A 74 -7.55 -1.22 -31.56
CA ARG A 74 -6.67 -0.08 -31.87
C ARG A 74 -5.35 -0.24 -31.13
N SER A 75 -4.24 0.10 -31.79
CA SER A 75 -2.88 0.10 -31.20
C SER A 75 -2.42 1.47 -30.72
N THR A 76 -3.15 2.54 -31.03
CA THR A 76 -2.80 3.93 -30.68
C THR A 76 -3.71 4.48 -29.60
N LEU A 77 -3.15 5.29 -28.69
CA LEU A 77 -3.88 5.91 -27.57
C LEU A 77 -4.55 4.87 -26.65
N VAL A 78 -3.81 3.82 -26.31
CA VAL A 78 -4.25 2.67 -25.49
C VAL A 78 -3.70 2.68 -24.07
N SER A 79 -3.21 3.84 -23.62
CA SER A 79 -2.73 4.06 -22.26
C SER A 79 -3.23 5.41 -21.78
N VAL A 80 -3.66 5.47 -20.51
CA VAL A 80 -4.13 6.67 -19.82
C VAL A 80 -3.04 7.76 -19.83
N ALA A 81 -1.77 7.35 -19.71
CA ALA A 81 -0.62 8.27 -19.72
C ALA A 81 -0.49 9.08 -21.01
N ASN A 82 -1.08 8.61 -22.13
CA ASN A 82 -1.09 9.39 -23.37
C ASN A 82 -1.85 10.72 -23.19
N PHE A 83 -2.90 10.74 -22.39
CA PHE A 83 -3.80 11.89 -22.22
C PHE A 83 -3.31 12.89 -21.15
N SER A 84 -2.24 12.58 -20.40
CA SER A 84 -1.77 13.40 -19.27
C SER A 84 -1.52 14.87 -19.62
N LEU A 85 -0.80 15.15 -20.71
CA LEU A 85 -0.50 16.52 -21.16
C LEU A 85 -1.77 17.29 -21.58
N LEU A 86 -2.69 16.60 -22.27
CA LEU A 86 -3.97 17.19 -22.66
C LEU A 86 -4.81 17.54 -21.43
N LEU A 87 -4.91 16.60 -20.47
CA LEU A 87 -5.69 16.82 -19.25
C LEU A 87 -5.08 17.92 -18.39
N ALA A 88 -3.74 17.99 -18.30
CA ALA A 88 -3.05 19.07 -17.63
C ALA A 88 -3.43 20.44 -18.24
N TYR A 89 -3.37 20.56 -19.57
CA TYR A 89 -3.79 21.78 -20.27
C TYR A 89 -5.27 22.13 -20.01
N LEU A 90 -6.19 21.17 -20.18
CA LEU A 90 -7.63 21.43 -20.01
C LEU A 90 -7.99 21.81 -18.56
N ARG A 91 -7.24 21.31 -17.57
CA ARG A 91 -7.36 21.70 -16.16
C ARG A 91 -6.79 23.09 -15.91
N GLU A 92 -5.65 23.42 -16.51
CA GLU A 92 -4.99 24.73 -16.41
C GLU A 92 -5.92 25.86 -16.90
N ILE A 93 -6.66 25.63 -17.99
CA ILE A 93 -7.64 26.59 -18.51
C ILE A 93 -9.04 26.48 -17.87
N GLY A 94 -9.20 25.63 -16.85
CA GLY A 94 -10.44 25.48 -16.07
C GLY A 94 -11.61 24.80 -16.79
N VAL A 95 -11.36 24.11 -17.90
CA VAL A 95 -12.40 23.43 -18.69
C VAL A 95 -12.79 22.09 -18.08
N VAL A 96 -11.80 21.33 -17.63
CA VAL A 96 -11.98 20.05 -16.93
C VAL A 96 -11.71 20.29 -15.44
N PRO A 97 -12.51 19.71 -14.52
CA PRO A 97 -12.26 19.84 -13.09
C PRO A 97 -10.84 19.37 -12.72
N PRO A 98 -10.22 19.98 -11.69
CA PRO A 98 -8.95 19.49 -11.17
C PRO A 98 -9.10 18.01 -10.80
N GLU A 99 -8.01 17.25 -10.91
CA GLU A 99 -8.02 15.86 -10.45
C GLU A 99 -8.36 15.85 -8.97
N VAL A 100 -9.59 15.47 -8.64
CA VAL A 100 -9.95 15.15 -7.28
C VAL A 100 -9.25 13.82 -7.02
N PRO A 101 -8.28 13.74 -6.08
CA PRO A 101 -7.76 12.45 -5.69
C PRO A 101 -8.96 11.59 -5.31
N ARG A 102 -9.12 10.43 -5.96
CA ARG A 102 -10.13 9.47 -5.52
C ARG A 102 -9.95 9.32 -4.01
N SER A 103 -11.05 9.41 -3.27
CA SER A 103 -11.00 9.17 -1.84
C SER A 103 -10.34 7.80 -1.66
N ASP A 104 -9.14 7.82 -1.07
CA ASP A 104 -8.40 6.63 -0.66
C ASP A 104 -8.30 6.70 0.87
N PRO A 105 -9.40 6.40 1.58
CA PRO A 105 -9.40 6.48 3.04
C PRO A 105 -8.37 5.52 3.64
N ALA A 106 -8.15 4.37 2.98
CA ALA A 106 -7.17 3.37 3.39
C ALA A 106 -5.75 3.93 3.34
N GLY A 107 -5.32 4.44 2.19
CA GLY A 107 -3.98 4.99 2.03
C GLY A 107 -3.77 6.26 2.83
N GLU A 108 -4.79 7.10 3.02
CA GLU A 108 -4.69 8.26 3.92
C GLU A 108 -4.48 7.83 5.38
N LEU A 109 -5.25 6.85 5.86
CA LEU A 109 -5.08 6.30 7.20
C LEU A 109 -3.70 5.68 7.38
N LEU A 110 -3.25 4.88 6.40
CA LEU A 110 -1.93 4.23 6.43
C LEU A 110 -0.77 5.24 6.39
N ARG A 111 -0.89 6.33 5.62
CA ARG A 111 0.08 7.43 5.62
C ARG A 111 0.17 8.10 6.98
N ARG A 112 -0.98 8.53 7.54
CA ARG A 112 -1.02 9.15 8.87
C ARG A 112 -0.51 8.21 9.97
N TYR A 113 -0.82 6.92 9.87
CA TYR A 113 -0.31 5.93 10.81
C TYR A 113 1.21 5.73 10.67
N ARG A 114 1.74 5.70 9.44
CA ARG A 114 3.20 5.67 9.21
C ARG A 114 3.90 6.86 9.87
N ASP A 115 3.37 8.06 9.68
CA ASP A 115 3.94 9.28 10.26
C ASP A 115 3.92 9.22 11.79
N PHE A 116 2.83 8.72 12.38
CA PHE A 116 2.77 8.44 13.82
C PHE A 116 3.85 7.44 14.27
N LEU A 117 4.08 6.35 13.53
CA LEU A 117 5.12 5.37 13.89
C LEU A 117 6.54 5.94 13.82
N ILE A 118 6.78 6.88 12.90
CA ILE A 118 8.07 7.56 12.77
C ILE A 118 8.25 8.56 13.91
N LEU A 119 7.28 9.47 14.07
CA LEU A 119 7.40 10.64 14.94
C LEU A 119 7.25 10.28 16.42
N GLU A 120 6.30 9.43 16.78
CA GLU A 120 5.93 9.15 18.17
C GLU A 120 6.61 7.88 18.70
N ARG A 121 7.05 6.96 17.81
CA ARG A 121 7.60 5.66 18.22
C ARG A 121 9.03 5.39 17.78
N GLY A 122 9.61 6.20 16.90
CA GLY A 122 11.00 6.07 16.45
C GLY A 122 11.35 4.68 15.91
N LEU A 123 10.39 3.99 15.28
CA LEU A 123 10.58 2.62 14.82
C LEU A 123 11.50 2.54 13.59
N SER A 124 12.23 1.42 13.45
CA SER A 124 12.97 1.12 12.23
C SER A 124 12.04 0.91 11.03
N GLU A 125 12.51 1.18 9.82
CA GLU A 125 11.73 0.96 8.58
C GLU A 125 11.21 -0.49 8.45
N SER A 126 12.03 -1.47 8.82
CA SER A 126 11.65 -2.89 8.82
C SER A 126 10.50 -3.20 9.78
N SER A 127 10.43 -2.50 10.92
CA SER A 127 9.33 -2.61 11.87
C SER A 127 8.08 -1.91 11.34
N ILE A 128 8.24 -0.73 10.75
CA ILE A 128 7.14 0.04 10.14
C ILE A 128 6.45 -0.78 9.05
N ALA A 129 7.20 -1.46 8.17
CA ALA A 129 6.64 -2.30 7.13
C ALA A 129 5.71 -3.41 7.70
N THR A 130 6.13 -4.05 8.79
CA THR A 130 5.31 -5.07 9.46
C THR A 130 4.03 -4.46 10.05
N TYR A 131 4.12 -3.26 10.62
CA TYR A 131 2.97 -2.58 11.22
C TYR A 131 1.97 -2.12 10.17
N LEU A 132 2.44 -1.59 9.04
CA LEU A 132 1.59 -1.19 7.92
C LEU A 132 0.89 -2.39 7.29
N LEU A 133 1.59 -3.51 7.13
CA LEU A 133 0.97 -4.75 6.64
C LEU A 133 -0.17 -5.25 7.55
N VAL A 134 0.01 -5.17 8.87
CA VAL A 134 -1.06 -5.52 9.82
C VAL A 134 -2.22 -4.53 9.73
N ALA A 135 -1.93 -3.23 9.60
CA ALA A 135 -2.95 -2.20 9.49
C ALA A 135 -3.77 -2.29 8.20
N GLU A 136 -3.12 -2.58 7.07
CA GLU A 136 -3.77 -2.79 5.78
C GLU A 136 -4.71 -4.00 5.82
N ARG A 137 -4.26 -5.11 6.41
CA ARG A 137 -5.12 -6.30 6.56
C ARG A 137 -6.31 -6.03 7.48
N PHE A 138 -6.07 -5.38 8.62
CA PHE A 138 -7.16 -5.00 9.52
C PHE A 138 -8.15 -4.02 8.86
N TRP A 139 -7.65 -3.12 8.00
CA TRP A 139 -8.50 -2.26 7.21
C TRP A 139 -9.43 -3.07 6.30
N CYS A 140 -8.87 -3.95 5.47
CA CYS A 140 -9.64 -4.75 4.52
C CYS A 140 -10.65 -5.69 5.22
N ASP A 141 -10.23 -6.32 6.31
CA ASP A 141 -11.01 -7.36 6.97
C ASP A 141 -12.10 -6.80 7.91
N VAL A 142 -11.86 -5.60 8.48
CA VAL A 142 -12.71 -5.03 9.54
C VAL A 142 -13.14 -3.60 9.24
N LEU A 143 -12.21 -2.63 9.21
CA LEU A 143 -12.57 -1.20 9.19
C LEU A 143 -13.36 -0.79 7.95
N ASN A 144 -13.03 -1.34 6.78
CA ASN A 144 -13.66 -1.00 5.50
C ASN A 144 -15.14 -1.42 5.44
N ARG A 145 -15.63 -2.22 6.41
CA ARG A 145 -17.05 -2.58 6.52
C ARG A 145 -17.89 -1.47 7.14
N HIS A 146 -17.26 -0.49 7.81
CA HIS A 146 -17.96 0.61 8.44
C HIS A 146 -17.91 1.86 7.58
N ALA A 147 -19.06 2.54 7.47
CA ALA A 147 -19.10 3.90 6.92
C ALA A 147 -18.43 4.91 7.87
N ASP A 148 -18.45 4.63 9.18
CA ASP A 148 -17.81 5.42 10.23
C ASP A 148 -16.95 4.51 11.13
N PRO A 149 -15.61 4.69 11.18
CA PRO A 149 -14.73 3.95 12.06
C PRO A 149 -15.10 4.01 13.55
N ALA A 150 -15.84 5.02 14.01
CA ALA A 150 -16.29 5.13 15.39
C ALA A 150 -17.23 3.98 15.82
N GLN A 151 -17.79 3.25 14.85
CA GLN A 151 -18.65 2.07 15.08
C GLN A 151 -17.85 0.80 15.41
N LEU A 152 -16.52 0.83 15.26
CA LEU A 152 -15.67 -0.32 15.56
C LEU A 152 -15.88 -0.78 17.02
N SER A 153 -16.26 -2.04 17.18
CA SER A 153 -16.53 -2.63 18.49
C SER A 153 -15.36 -3.47 19.03
N ALA A 154 -15.32 -3.66 20.35
CA ALA A 154 -14.37 -4.57 20.99
C ALA A 154 -14.55 -6.03 20.50
N THR A 155 -15.80 -6.43 20.24
CA THR A 155 -16.15 -7.77 19.74
C THR A 155 -15.48 -8.03 18.39
N GLU A 156 -15.56 -7.08 17.45
CA GLU A 156 -14.94 -7.23 16.13
C GLU A 156 -13.42 -7.32 16.19
N VAL A 157 -12.79 -6.57 17.11
CA VAL A 157 -11.35 -6.66 17.36
C VAL A 157 -10.99 -8.05 17.90
N THR A 158 -11.78 -8.59 18.84
CA THR A 158 -11.56 -9.94 19.39
C THR A 158 -11.77 -11.03 18.33
N GLU A 159 -12.86 -10.95 17.56
CA GLU A 159 -13.16 -11.89 16.47
C GLU A 159 -12.07 -11.90 15.39
N TYR A 160 -11.59 -10.72 14.99
CA TYR A 160 -10.45 -10.59 14.09
C TYR A 160 -9.22 -11.32 14.64
N MET A 161 -8.91 -11.12 15.93
CA MET A 161 -7.76 -11.79 16.55
C MET A 161 -7.94 -13.31 16.68
N VAL A 162 -9.17 -13.79 16.90
CA VAL A 162 -9.48 -15.24 16.88
C VAL A 162 -9.21 -15.82 15.49
N ALA A 163 -9.67 -15.16 14.43
CA ALA A 163 -9.41 -15.58 13.05
C ALA A 163 -7.91 -15.60 12.73
N VAL A 164 -7.17 -14.55 13.10
CA VAL A 164 -5.71 -14.50 12.91
C VAL A 164 -5.01 -15.63 13.66
N CYS A 165 -5.37 -15.89 14.92
CA CYS A 165 -4.76 -16.96 15.70
C CYS A 165 -5.07 -18.36 15.16
N GLY A 166 -6.21 -18.56 14.48
CA GLY A 166 -6.56 -19.82 13.84
C GLY A 166 -5.83 -20.09 12.52
N CYS A 167 -5.43 -19.03 11.80
CA CYS A 167 -4.84 -19.16 10.46
C CYS A 167 -3.32 -18.97 10.42
N PHE A 168 -2.71 -18.37 11.44
CA PHE A 168 -1.29 -18.00 11.42
C PHE A 168 -0.50 -18.60 12.58
N SER A 169 0.83 -18.65 12.41
CA SER A 169 1.73 -19.12 13.45
C SER A 169 1.67 -18.24 14.70
N ILE A 170 1.97 -18.83 15.86
CA ILE A 170 2.03 -18.11 17.14
C ILE A 170 2.91 -16.86 17.02
N GLY A 171 4.08 -16.98 16.39
CA GLY A 171 5.00 -15.85 16.19
C GLY A 171 4.40 -14.70 15.39
N TRP A 172 3.62 -15.01 14.35
CA TRP A 172 2.88 -14.00 13.59
C TRP A 172 1.79 -13.36 14.44
N SER A 173 0.98 -14.16 15.13
CA SER A 173 -0.09 -13.65 15.99
C SER A 173 0.43 -12.70 17.08
N LYS A 174 1.59 -12.98 17.69
CA LYS A 174 2.23 -12.04 18.64
C LYS A 174 2.61 -10.71 17.99
N LYS A 175 3.14 -10.73 16.76
CA LYS A 175 3.46 -9.52 16.00
C LYS A 175 2.19 -8.75 15.66
N THR A 176 1.14 -9.45 15.23
CA THR A 176 -0.16 -8.85 14.93
C THR A 176 -0.74 -8.16 16.15
N VAL A 177 -0.75 -8.80 17.33
CA VAL A 177 -1.23 -8.17 18.57
C VAL A 177 -0.45 -6.89 18.88
N THR A 178 0.88 -6.92 18.73
CA THR A 178 1.73 -5.76 19.02
C THR A 178 1.45 -4.60 18.06
N ALA A 179 1.36 -4.89 16.76
CA ALA A 179 1.08 -3.90 15.73
C ALA A 179 -0.36 -3.37 15.82
N LEU A 180 -1.34 -4.24 16.07
CA LEU A 180 -2.74 -3.86 16.21
C LEU A 180 -2.98 -3.04 17.48
N ALA A 181 -2.31 -3.35 18.60
CA ALA A 181 -2.34 -2.51 19.80
C ALA A 181 -1.77 -1.10 19.53
N SER A 182 -0.81 -0.98 18.62
CA SER A 182 -0.29 0.31 18.19
C SER A 182 -1.29 1.06 17.30
N LEU A 183 -1.92 0.36 16.37
CA LEU A 183 -2.93 0.93 15.49
C LEU A 183 -4.14 1.44 16.27
N LEU A 184 -4.71 0.63 17.18
CA LEU A 184 -5.87 1.03 17.98
C LEU A 184 -5.58 2.25 18.88
N ARG A 185 -4.34 2.39 19.39
CA ARG A 185 -3.91 3.61 20.09
C ARG A 185 -3.86 4.80 19.16
N PHE A 186 -3.27 4.64 17.98
CA PHE A 186 -3.24 5.69 16.96
C PHE A 186 -4.65 6.16 16.62
N LEU A 187 -5.57 5.24 16.31
CA LEU A 187 -6.97 5.57 15.98
C LEU A 187 -7.68 6.33 17.11
N HIS A 188 -7.37 6.00 18.36
CA HIS A 188 -7.96 6.69 19.50
C HIS A 188 -7.38 8.10 19.67
N VAL A 189 -6.04 8.23 19.64
CA VAL A 189 -5.35 9.52 19.79
C VAL A 189 -5.66 10.46 18.63
N SER A 190 -5.87 9.94 17.41
CA SER A 190 -6.27 10.72 16.25
C SER A 190 -7.76 11.11 16.26
N GLY A 191 -8.54 10.66 17.25
CA GLY A 191 -9.98 10.90 17.35
C GLY A 191 -10.82 10.10 16.34
N THR A 192 -10.23 9.10 15.69
CA THR A 192 -10.93 8.24 14.71
C THR A 192 -11.87 7.25 15.40
N ILE A 193 -11.51 6.78 16.59
CA ILE A 193 -12.39 5.99 17.45
C ILE A 193 -12.54 6.67 18.82
N PRO A 194 -13.75 6.69 19.39
CA PRO A 194 -14.01 7.40 20.65
C PRO A 194 -13.39 6.67 21.86
N THR A 195 -13.22 5.36 21.78
CA THR A 195 -12.78 4.50 22.89
C THR A 195 -11.48 3.77 22.52
N ASN A 196 -10.56 3.67 23.48
CA ASN A 196 -9.36 2.87 23.31
C ASN A 196 -9.66 1.36 23.40
N LEU A 197 -9.61 0.67 22.25
CA LEU A 197 -9.95 -0.76 22.15
C LEU A 197 -8.76 -1.71 22.37
N VAL A 198 -7.60 -1.24 22.83
CA VAL A 198 -6.44 -2.10 23.09
C VAL A 198 -6.75 -3.23 24.06
N ALA A 199 -7.65 -2.99 25.03
CA ALA A 199 -8.06 -3.99 26.02
C ALA A 199 -8.81 -5.20 25.41
N ALA A 200 -9.33 -5.07 24.17
CA ALA A 200 -10.00 -6.16 23.46
C ALA A 200 -9.03 -7.18 22.84
N LEU A 201 -7.74 -6.87 22.81
CA LEU A 201 -6.72 -7.76 22.27
C LEU A 201 -6.38 -8.88 23.27
N PRO A 202 -6.06 -10.09 22.78
CA PRO A 202 -5.66 -11.19 23.65
C PRO A 202 -4.38 -10.80 24.40
N LYS A 203 -4.33 -11.15 25.69
CA LYS A 203 -3.12 -11.00 26.50
C LYS A 203 -2.04 -11.95 25.99
N VAL A 204 -1.18 -11.45 25.11
CA VAL A 204 0.01 -12.17 24.70
C VAL A 204 1.06 -11.97 25.79
N ALA A 205 1.12 -12.91 26.74
CA ALA A 205 2.30 -13.05 27.57
C ALA A 205 3.51 -13.28 26.65
N GLY A 206 4.41 -12.30 26.60
CA GLY A 206 5.67 -12.40 25.86
C GLY A 206 6.57 -13.44 26.51
N HIS A 207 6.37 -14.72 26.20
CA HIS A 207 7.41 -15.72 26.49
C HIS A 207 8.62 -15.36 25.62
N ARG A 208 9.66 -14.80 26.26
CA ARG A 208 11.00 -14.79 25.69
C ARG A 208 11.34 -16.26 25.47
N PRO A 209 11.75 -16.71 24.26
CA PRO A 209 12.35 -18.03 24.17
C PRO A 209 13.48 -18.05 25.20
N GLY A 210 13.36 -18.94 26.19
CA GLY A 210 14.42 -19.16 27.15
C GLY A 210 15.71 -19.39 26.38
N LEU A 211 16.80 -18.82 26.87
CA LEU A 211 18.11 -19.12 26.32
C LEU A 211 18.28 -20.64 26.32
N ALA A 212 18.78 -21.21 25.22
CA ALA A 212 19.01 -22.65 25.15
C ALA A 212 19.81 -23.10 26.38
N PRO A 213 19.48 -24.24 27.00
CA PRO A 213 20.19 -24.73 28.17
C PRO A 213 21.70 -24.80 27.88
N ALA A 214 22.51 -24.48 28.89
CA ALA A 214 23.96 -24.53 28.75
C ALA A 214 24.40 -25.95 28.37
N VAL A 215 25.11 -26.08 27.25
CA VAL A 215 25.69 -27.35 26.79
C VAL A 215 26.77 -27.78 27.78
N SER A 216 26.65 -28.99 28.32
CA SER A 216 27.68 -29.59 29.17
C SER A 216 28.92 -29.98 28.36
N GLU A 217 30.07 -30.13 29.04
CA GLU A 217 31.31 -30.56 28.36
C GLU A 217 31.14 -31.95 27.70
N ASP A 218 30.36 -32.84 28.30
CA ASP A 218 30.10 -34.18 27.75
C ASP A 218 29.15 -34.17 26.55
N GLU A 219 28.18 -33.26 26.51
CA GLU A 219 27.35 -33.04 25.31
C GLU A 219 28.18 -32.46 24.17
N LEU A 220 29.05 -31.50 24.45
CA LEU A 220 29.96 -30.96 23.44
C LEU A 220 30.87 -32.06 22.87
N ARG A 221 31.47 -32.90 23.73
CA ARG A 221 32.32 -34.01 23.27
C ARG A 221 31.57 -34.95 22.34
N ARG A 222 30.30 -35.26 22.64
CA ARG A 222 29.44 -36.09 21.77
C ARG A 222 29.15 -35.42 20.43
N MET A 223 28.85 -34.12 20.43
CA MET A 223 28.62 -33.35 19.20
C MET A 223 29.88 -33.28 18.33
N LEU A 224 31.03 -33.00 18.94
CA LEU A 224 32.33 -32.94 18.27
C LEU A 224 32.81 -34.31 17.74
N ALA A 225 32.39 -35.40 18.38
CA ALA A 225 32.64 -36.77 17.92
C ALA A 225 31.73 -37.18 16.76
N ALA A 226 30.54 -36.57 16.65
CA ALA A 226 29.60 -36.83 15.55
C ALA A 226 29.97 -36.11 14.26
N CYS A 227 30.87 -35.12 14.30
CA CYS A 227 31.38 -34.46 13.10
C CYS A 227 32.32 -35.38 12.31
N ASP A 228 31.98 -35.70 11.06
CA ASP A 228 32.85 -36.44 10.14
C ASP A 228 33.99 -35.55 9.61
N ARG A 229 35.16 -35.69 10.23
CA ARG A 229 36.35 -34.91 9.90
C ARG A 229 37.05 -35.31 8.59
N SER A 230 36.54 -36.33 7.89
CA SER A 230 37.01 -36.68 6.55
C SER A 230 36.32 -35.85 5.45
N SER A 231 35.28 -35.09 5.81
CA SER A 231 34.55 -34.20 4.90
C SER A 231 34.79 -32.72 5.21
N ASP A 232 34.76 -31.88 4.18
CA ASP A 232 34.86 -30.42 4.33
C ASP A 232 33.72 -29.85 5.20
N VAL A 233 32.54 -30.44 5.12
CA VAL A 233 31.37 -30.06 5.93
C VAL A 233 31.61 -30.38 7.40
N GLY A 234 32.07 -31.58 7.72
CA GLY A 234 32.31 -31.97 9.11
C GLY A 234 33.52 -31.26 9.73
N LEU A 235 34.55 -30.90 8.96
CA LEU A 235 35.63 -30.02 9.43
C LEU A 235 35.12 -28.61 9.76
N ARG A 236 34.23 -28.06 8.92
CA ARG A 236 33.58 -26.77 9.18
C ARG A 236 32.73 -26.81 10.44
N ASP A 237 31.88 -27.82 10.59
CA ASP A 237 31.00 -27.96 11.74
C ASP A 237 31.80 -28.12 13.04
N TYR A 238 32.87 -28.92 13.00
CA TYR A 238 33.80 -29.09 14.12
C TYR A 238 34.49 -27.77 14.51
N ALA A 239 34.97 -26.99 13.53
CA ALA A 239 35.60 -25.71 13.77
C ALA A 239 34.62 -24.69 14.37
N ILE A 240 33.38 -24.64 13.85
CA ILE A 240 32.32 -23.77 14.36
C ILE A 240 31.98 -24.15 15.80
N LEU A 241 31.69 -25.42 16.11
CA LEU A 241 31.37 -25.85 17.47
C LEU A 241 32.51 -25.57 18.46
N THR A 242 33.76 -25.78 18.03
CA THR A 242 34.95 -25.48 18.85
C THR A 242 35.09 -23.98 19.10
N ALA A 243 34.87 -23.13 18.08
CA ALA A 243 34.94 -21.69 18.19
C ALA A 243 33.83 -21.14 19.09
N LEU A 244 32.59 -21.59 18.91
CA LEU A 244 31.44 -21.20 19.74
C LEU A 244 31.68 -21.53 21.22
N TRP A 245 32.28 -22.69 21.51
CA TRP A 245 32.63 -23.10 22.87
C TRP A 245 33.76 -22.27 23.48
N ARG A 246 34.86 -22.08 22.74
CA ARG A 246 36.05 -21.36 23.23
C ARG A 246 35.85 -19.87 23.38
N LEU A 247 35.01 -19.26 22.55
CA LEU A 247 34.69 -17.83 22.60
C LEU A 247 33.62 -17.49 23.64
N GLY A 248 33.14 -18.48 24.41
CA GLY A 248 32.30 -18.21 25.56
C GLY A 248 30.92 -17.69 25.21
N LEU A 249 30.31 -18.14 24.09
CA LEU A 249 28.87 -17.99 23.83
C LEU A 249 28.05 -18.91 24.75
N ARG A 250 28.42 -18.90 26.04
CA ARG A 250 27.72 -19.54 27.13
C ARG A 250 26.36 -18.88 27.21
N ALA A 251 25.32 -19.68 27.09
CA ALA A 251 24.01 -19.31 27.57
C ALA A 251 24.17 -18.68 28.97
N ALA A 252 23.90 -17.39 29.10
CA ALA A 252 23.89 -16.61 30.32
C ALA A 252 23.32 -17.41 31.49
N ARG A 253 24.20 -17.79 32.42
CA ARG A 253 23.87 -18.36 33.72
C ARG A 253 23.60 -17.17 34.65
N TRP A 254 22.39 -17.02 35.15
CA TRP A 254 22.13 -16.04 36.23
C TRP A 254 22.52 -16.65 37.59
N PRO A 255 22.99 -15.83 38.55
CA PRO A 255 23.18 -16.29 39.92
C PRO A 255 21.82 -16.60 40.56
N THR A 256 21.83 -17.58 41.46
CA THR A 256 20.71 -17.97 42.34
C THR A 256 20.13 -16.81 43.12
#